data_AF-A0A522DND5-F1
#
_entry.id   AF-A0A522DND5-F1
#
_cell.length_a   1.000
_cell.length_b   1.000
_cell.length_c   1.000
_cell.angle_alpha   90.00
_cell.angle_beta   90.00
_cell.angle_gamma   90.00
#
_symmetry.space_group_name_H-M   'P 1'
#
loop_
_entity.id
_entity.type
_entity.pdbx_description
1 polymer ?
#
loop_
_entity_poly.entity_id
_entity_poly.type
_entity_poly.pdbx_seq_one_letter_code
_entity_poly.pdbx_strand_id
1 'polypeptide(L)'
;TKASMILKEPRVQLDVRIVHDDEYGAALLYFTGSREHTIQLRTIAKQKGWKVNEYGVFNSKTGKRMAGKTEEEIYDLLGLNYIPPEQRLGTMK
;
A
#
# COMPACT_ATOMS: atom_id res chain seq x y z
N THR A 1 -12.53 3.49 7.44
CA THR A 1 -13.95 3.53 7.00
C THR A 1 -14.05 3.47 5.48
N LYS A 2 -15.11 2.87 4.91
CA LYS A 2 -15.35 2.83 3.45
C LYS A 2 -16.71 3.43 3.08
N ALA A 3 -16.80 4.12 1.96
CA ALA A 3 -18.04 4.55 1.34
C ALA A 3 -17.96 4.35 -0.18
N SER A 4 -19.06 3.96 -0.80
CA SER A 4 -19.17 3.80 -2.25
C SER A 4 -20.39 4.57 -2.71
N MET A 5 -20.26 5.35 -3.78
CA MET A 5 -21.34 6.18 -4.31
C MET A 5 -21.29 6.25 -5.83
N ILE A 6 -22.43 6.56 -6.45
CA ILE A 6 -22.52 6.86 -7.87
C ILE A 6 -22.79 8.36 -7.99
N LEU A 7 -21.89 9.08 -8.65
CA LEU A 7 -22.09 10.49 -8.96
C LEU A 7 -23.26 10.65 -9.92
N LYS A 8 -24.03 11.73 -9.74
CA LYS A 8 -25.21 11.97 -10.57
C LYS A 8 -24.80 12.27 -12.02
N GLU A 9 -23.84 13.19 -12.19
CA GLU A 9 -23.31 13.62 -13.49
C GLU A 9 -21.82 14.03 -13.34
N PRO A 10 -20.88 13.41 -14.09
CA PRO A 10 -21.07 12.19 -14.90
C PRO A 10 -21.43 10.98 -14.02
N ARG A 11 -22.13 9.97 -14.57
CA ARG A 11 -22.42 8.71 -13.86
C ARG A 11 -21.15 7.89 -13.66
N VAL A 12 -20.43 8.18 -12.57
CA VAL A 12 -19.18 7.52 -12.20
C VAL A 12 -19.33 6.87 -10.83
N GLN A 13 -18.93 5.61 -10.72
CA GLN A 13 -18.80 4.94 -9.43
C GLN A 13 -17.51 5.42 -8.75
N LEU A 14 -17.62 5.84 -7.50
CA LEU A 14 -16.53 6.36 -6.71
C LEU A 14 -16.44 5.60 -5.38
N ASP A 15 -15.26 5.06 -5.09
CA ASP A 15 -14.94 4.40 -3.84
C ASP A 15 -14.06 5.31 -2.98
N VAL A 16 -14.52 5.63 -1.77
CA VAL A 16 -13.81 6.48 -0.80
C VAL A 16 -13.32 5.63 0.36
N ARG A 17 -12.05 5.83 0.70
CA ARG A 17 -11.39 5.20 1.86
C ARG A 17 -10.90 6.27 2.81
N ILE A 18 -11.34 6.16 4.07
CA ILE A 18 -10.88 7.00 5.17
C ILE A 18 -9.95 6.13 6.02
N VAL A 19 -8.74 6.62 6.22
CA VAL A 19 -7.64 5.97 6.94
C VAL A 19 -7.03 6.95 7.94
N HIS A 20 -6.30 6.43 8.93
CA HIS A 20 -5.54 7.30 9.83
C HIS A 20 -4.31 7.89 9.12
N ASP A 21 -3.81 9.01 9.61
CA ASP A 21 -2.64 9.69 9.03
C ASP A 21 -1.40 8.78 8.95
N ASP A 22 -1.24 7.88 9.92
CA ASP A 22 -0.14 6.92 9.99
C ASP A 22 -0.33 5.67 9.11
N GLU A 23 -1.46 5.58 8.41
CA GLU A 23 -1.81 4.53 7.44
C GLU A 23 -1.79 5.05 6.00
N TYR A 24 -1.65 6.36 5.82
CA TYR A 24 -1.86 7.02 4.54
C TYR A 24 -0.98 6.47 3.41
N GLY A 25 0.33 6.35 3.64
CA GLY A 25 1.27 5.78 2.66
C GLY A 25 0.97 4.32 2.32
N ALA A 26 0.61 3.51 3.31
CA ALA A 26 0.26 2.11 3.08
C ALA A 26 -1.06 1.97 2.30
N ALA A 27 -2.03 2.82 2.61
CA ALA A 27 -3.31 2.87 1.91
C ALA A 27 -3.11 3.32 0.44
N LEU A 28 -2.33 4.38 0.21
CA LEU A 28 -1.96 4.81 -1.14
C LEU A 28 -1.37 3.67 -1.94
N LEU A 29 -0.31 3.04 -1.42
CA LEU A 29 0.36 1.93 -2.08
C LEU A 29 -0.60 0.77 -2.40
N TYR A 30 -1.48 0.42 -1.45
CA TYR A 30 -2.44 -0.67 -1.59
C TYR A 30 -3.53 -0.39 -2.64
N PHE A 31 -4.10 0.83 -2.64
CA PHE A 31 -5.20 1.18 -3.53
C PHE A 31 -4.73 1.65 -4.91
N THR A 32 -3.47 2.09 -5.05
CA THR A 32 -2.85 2.36 -6.36
C THR A 32 -2.43 1.07 -7.06
N GLY A 33 -1.93 0.07 -6.32
CA GLY A 33 -1.50 -1.20 -6.89
C GLY A 33 -0.24 -1.06 -7.77
N SER A 34 -0.03 -1.92 -8.78
CA SER A 34 -0.89 -3.04 -9.20
C SER A 34 -0.98 -4.17 -8.16
N ARG A 35 -1.91 -5.11 -8.36
CA ARG A 35 -2.05 -6.29 -7.52
C ARG A 35 -0.74 -7.08 -7.48
N GLU A 36 -0.10 -7.25 -8.63
CA GLU A 36 1.16 -7.96 -8.83
C GLU A 36 2.29 -7.27 -8.07
N HIS A 37 2.40 -5.94 -8.19
CA HIS A 37 3.36 -5.15 -7.44
C HIS A 37 3.21 -5.34 -5.93
N THR A 38 1.96 -5.29 -5.43
CA THR A 38 1.67 -5.48 -4.01
C THR A 38 2.04 -6.89 -3.52
N ILE A 39 1.83 -7.92 -4.36
CA ILE A 39 2.24 -9.30 -4.04
C ILE A 39 3.76 -9.40 -3.93
N GLN A 40 4.51 -8.75 -4.81
CA GLN A 40 5.97 -8.73 -4.77
C GLN A 40 6.47 -8.05 -3.49
N LEU A 41 5.95 -6.87 -3.15
CA LEU A 41 6.31 -6.18 -1.90
C LEU A 41 6.01 -7.02 -0.66
N ARG A 42 4.84 -7.70 -0.63
CA ARG A 42 4.49 -8.64 0.44
C ARG A 42 5.44 -9.82 0.53
N THR A 43 5.92 -10.32 -0.61
CA THR A 43 6.87 -11.43 -0.67
C THR A 43 8.22 -11.01 -0.06
N ILE A 44 8.73 -9.85 -0.45
CA ILE A 44 9.97 -9.26 0.11
C ILE A 44 9.83 -9.03 1.62
N ALA A 45 8.72 -8.41 2.04
CA ALA A 45 8.46 -8.17 3.46
C ALA A 45 8.42 -9.47 4.27
N LYS A 46 7.77 -10.52 3.73
CA LYS A 46 7.68 -11.82 4.39
C LYS A 46 9.05 -12.46 4.58
N GLN A 47 9.94 -12.35 3.59
CA GLN A 47 11.34 -12.82 3.71
C GLN A 47 12.10 -12.09 4.83
N LYS A 48 11.75 -10.83 5.10
CA LYS A 48 12.31 -10.01 6.19
C LYS A 48 11.59 -10.20 7.54
N GLY A 49 10.61 -11.10 7.63
CA GLY A 49 9.85 -11.33 8.86
C GLY A 49 8.78 -10.25 9.14
N TRP A 50 8.32 -9.55 8.11
CA TRP A 50 7.31 -8.50 8.20
C TRP A 50 6.05 -8.84 7.40
N LYS A 51 4.98 -8.09 7.66
CA LYS A 51 3.67 -8.21 7.01
C LYS A 51 3.23 -6.84 6.50
N VAL A 52 2.95 -6.74 5.20
CA VAL A 52 2.45 -5.52 4.55
C VAL A 52 0.95 -5.67 4.27
N ASN A 53 0.15 -4.69 4.70
CA ASN A 53 -1.28 -4.59 4.39
C ASN A 53 -1.66 -3.12 4.13
N GLU A 54 -2.96 -2.86 3.97
CA GLU A 54 -3.49 -1.52 3.70
C GLU A 54 -3.34 -0.52 4.87
N TYR A 55 -2.90 -0.97 6.04
CA TYR A 55 -2.73 -0.17 7.26
C TYR A 55 -1.26 0.02 7.66
N GLY A 56 -0.30 -0.53 6.90
CA GLY A 56 1.13 -0.41 7.21
C GLY A 56 1.94 -1.67 6.99
N VAL A 57 3.19 -1.57 7.44
CA VAL A 57 4.13 -2.68 7.56
C VAL A 57 4.31 -3.02 9.03
N PHE A 58 4.17 -4.30 9.38
CA PHE A 58 4.20 -4.77 10.75
C PHE A 58 5.23 -5.88 10.92
N ASN A 59 5.91 -5.91 12.06
CA ASN A 59 6.71 -7.05 12.42
C ASN A 59 5.82 -8.27 12.68
N SER A 60 6.06 -9.38 11.96
CA SER A 60 5.18 -10.55 12.01
C SER A 60 5.20 -11.27 13.37
N LYS A 61 6.25 -11.08 14.18
CA LYS A 61 6.37 -11.72 15.50
C LYS A 61 5.81 -10.83 16.62
N THR A 62 6.11 -9.54 16.59
CA THR A 62 5.75 -8.63 17.69
C THR A 62 4.46 -7.84 17.44
N GLY A 63 3.96 -7.80 16.20
CA GLY A 63 2.81 -6.99 15.81
C GLY A 63 3.09 -5.48 15.77
N LYS A 64 4.33 -5.05 16.05
CA LYS A 64 4.69 -3.62 16.06
C LYS A 64 4.66 -3.06 14.64
N ARG A 65 4.03 -1.89 14.46
CA ARG A 65 4.08 -1.11 13.21
C ARG A 65 5.51 -0.59 12.99
N MET A 66 6.01 -0.81 11.78
CA MET A 66 7.36 -0.48 11.34
C MET A 66 7.37 0.70 10.35
N ALA A 67 6.34 0.80 9.52
CA ALA A 67 6.15 1.86 8.53
C ALA A 67 4.67 1.96 8.16
N GLY A 68 4.24 3.09 7.58
CA GLY A 68 2.88 3.22 7.06
C GLY A 68 2.44 4.64 6.68
N LYS A 69 3.16 5.66 7.16
CA LYS A 69 2.77 7.05 6.98
C LYS A 69 3.03 7.54 5.56
N THR A 70 4.15 7.11 4.95
CA THR A 70 4.55 7.50 3.59
C THR A 70 4.91 6.27 2.75
N GLU A 71 4.79 6.36 1.43
CA GLU A 71 5.18 5.24 0.55
C GLU A 71 6.70 5.03 0.59
N GLU A 72 7.46 6.13 0.64
CA GLU A 72 8.92 6.17 0.72
C GLU A 72 9.44 5.40 1.93
N GLU A 73 8.86 5.63 3.11
CA GLU A 73 9.20 4.88 4.34
C GLU A 73 8.99 3.36 4.15
N ILE A 74 7.95 2.96 3.43
CA ILE A 74 7.66 1.54 3.15
C ILE A 74 8.71 0.96 2.20
N TYR A 75 9.05 1.67 1.11
CA TYR A 75 10.08 1.22 0.17
C TYR A 75 11.46 1.14 0.83
N ASP A 76 11.85 2.16 1.59
CA ASP A 76 13.12 2.21 2.32
C ASP A 76 13.23 1.06 3.32
N LEU A 77 12.16 0.79 4.09
CA LEU A 77 12.12 -0.34 5.01
C LEU A 77 12.34 -1.67 4.26
N LEU A 78 11.70 -1.83 3.09
CA LEU A 78 11.88 -3.00 2.24
C LEU A 78 13.25 -3.06 1.54
N GLY A 79 14.05 -1.99 1.61
CA GLY A 79 15.36 -1.89 0.96
C GLY A 79 15.24 -1.67 -0.54
N LEU A 80 14.21 -0.93 -0.96
CA LEU A 80 13.91 -0.60 -2.35
C LEU A 80 13.92 0.92 -2.51
N ASN A 81 14.24 1.40 -3.71
CA ASN A 81 13.99 2.80 -4.05
C ASN A 81 12.49 3.03 -4.25
N TYR A 82 12.03 4.26 -4.03
CA TYR A 82 10.66 4.65 -4.35
C TYR A 82 10.35 4.36 -5.83
N ILE A 83 9.23 3.64 -6.07
CA ILE A 83 8.76 3.31 -7.41
C ILE A 83 7.50 4.16 -7.68
N PRO A 84 7.53 5.04 -8.68
CA PRO A 84 6.38 5.87 -9.03
C PRO A 84 5.21 5.00 -9.52
N PRO A 85 3.95 5.41 -9.29
CA PRO A 85 2.75 4.64 -9.63
C PRO A 85 2.73 4.04 -11.04
N GLU A 86 3.20 4.79 -12.04
CA GLU A 86 3.17 4.42 -13.45
C GLU A 86 4.09 3.24 -13.78
N GLN A 87 5.08 2.96 -12.93
CA GLN A 87 6.05 1.88 -13.10
C GLN A 87 5.66 0.60 -12.35
N ARG A 88 4.56 0.61 -11.58
CA ARG A 88 4.11 -0.52 -10.73
C ARG A 88 3.37 -1.59 -11.54
N LEU A 89 3.87 -1.96 -12.72
CA LEU A 89 3.23 -2.88 -13.67
C LEU A 89 3.44 -4.38 -13.35
N GLY A 90 4.11 -4.70 -12.25
CA GLY A 90 4.41 -6.09 -11.85
C GLY A 90 5.49 -6.77 -12.70
N THR A 91 6.05 -6.07 -13.70
CA THR A 91 7.19 -6.51 -14.49
C THR A 91 8.45 -5.89 -13.88
N MET A 92 9.20 -6.65 -13.09
CA MET A 92 10.57 -6.29 -12.75
C MET A 92 11.41 -6.52 -14.02
N LYS A 93 11.78 -5.43 -14.71
CA LYS A 93 12.84 -5.47 -15.72
C LYS A 93 14.20 -5.41 -15.03
#